data_AF-A0AAV8VB24-F1
#
_entry.id   AF-A0AAV8VB24-F1
#
_cell.length_a   1.000
_cell.length_b   1.000
_cell.length_c   1.000
_cell.angle_alpha   90.00
_cell.angle_beta   90.00
_cell.angle_gamma   90.00
#
_symmetry.space_group_name_H-M   'P 1'
#
loop_
_entity.id
_entity.type
_entity.pdbx_description
1 polymer ?
#
loop_
_entity_poly.entity_id
_entity_poly.type
_entity_poly.pdbx_seq_one_letter_code
_entity_poly.pdbx_strand_id
1 'polypeptide(L)'
;MLAAIITRMRALLTLLVVGSTSRANEDIKAGLRECTLAVRRLHKELKQAETIGKKQHLLGQLREVKSMSKQLKTLQKKGAGIDSRKETACNRIHWDDTTSAFDSRIRTGVITNLKHKDPASFLKDCFAIFKRRIINALKKEAAVKVNTVFGGEFVMAKGDRVQMEHKYFTTSNSAIYRDTDLEQWFNAKVIAPIVRELSEFQERDSGWALNRVVNLGVNINKFTPQVGSSYIKLPQQIKAKQACINVNNNDQACFAWALTSAMHPVEKDPQRMSKYPHYSEIPNVEKQNNLSINVYILEKRGRGFVTLPTYLTNYKKDQHVNLLLIQNRYGDVDDEPLRYHYVWIKDLSRLLSAQLSKNHMKKHFCDRCLHYFSFMERLSKHYADCKNVNDCKVRLPNEDQEYLKFKNFKNKEKVPFVVYADLESVLKQMNSGNKYQHHLPTAVGYYVMCSYDPSLSFYRSYRGEDCMSWFDREMNQFAENVETVFLCPFDIKLTPTQETDFNNNNNNNNNCLYSLQKITQATHCHICEQPFKPDDVKVRDHNHLIPENNYRGAAHNSCNINYKDGVVVPVIFHNRSGYDANFILENIANDIPGRVDLLPITKEKYISFTKNLDQNLISFH
;
A
#
# COMPACT_ATOMS: atom_id res chain seq x y z
N MET A 1 -3.89 -12.64 -32.51
CA MET A 1 -2.76 -12.89 -33.46
C MET A 1 -1.38 -12.61 -32.86
N LEU A 2 -1.05 -11.39 -32.39
CA LEU A 2 0.27 -11.09 -31.76
C LEU A 2 0.58 -11.95 -30.53
N ALA A 3 -0.40 -12.11 -29.63
CA ALA A 3 -0.27 -12.99 -28.47
C ALA A 3 0.07 -14.44 -28.88
N ALA A 4 -0.56 -14.97 -29.92
CA ALA A 4 -0.28 -16.33 -30.42
C ALA A 4 1.12 -16.47 -31.05
N ILE A 5 1.67 -15.42 -31.66
CA ILE A 5 3.05 -15.42 -32.16
C ILE A 5 4.02 -15.41 -30.97
N ILE A 6 3.78 -14.55 -29.98
CA ILE A 6 4.60 -14.49 -28.77
C ILE A 6 4.59 -15.83 -28.03
N THR A 7 3.41 -16.44 -27.82
CA THR A 7 3.29 -17.76 -27.18
C THR A 7 4.03 -18.86 -27.94
N ARG A 8 3.93 -18.90 -29.28
CA ARG A 8 4.67 -19.88 -30.10
C ARG A 8 6.19 -19.67 -30.02
N MET A 9 6.65 -18.42 -30.06
CA MET A 9 8.07 -18.11 -29.92
C MET A 9 8.61 -18.48 -28.53
N ARG A 10 7.80 -18.31 -27.47
CA ARG A 10 8.16 -18.78 -26.12
C ARG A 10 8.36 -20.29 -26.10
N ALA A 11 7.39 -21.05 -26.62
CA ALA A 11 7.46 -22.50 -26.68
C ALA A 11 8.70 -22.98 -27.47
N LEU A 12 8.97 -22.35 -28.62
CA LEU A 12 10.15 -22.63 -29.42
C LEU A 12 11.46 -22.39 -28.64
N LEU A 13 11.54 -21.28 -27.92
CA LEU A 13 12.75 -20.93 -27.17
C LEU A 13 12.98 -21.88 -25.99
N THR A 14 11.92 -22.32 -25.32
CA THR A 14 11.99 -23.36 -24.27
C THR A 14 12.47 -24.69 -24.84
N LEU A 15 11.93 -25.14 -25.98
CA LEU A 15 12.34 -26.38 -26.64
C LEU A 15 13.81 -26.36 -27.07
N LEU A 16 14.27 -25.24 -27.66
CA LEU A 16 15.65 -25.07 -28.13
C LEU A 16 16.69 -24.99 -27.00
N VAL A 17 16.27 -24.62 -25.78
CA VAL A 17 17.13 -24.60 -24.59
C VAL A 17 17.23 -25.99 -23.94
N VAL A 18 16.19 -26.82 -24.06
CA VAL A 18 16.09 -28.13 -23.38
C VAL A 18 16.61 -29.31 -24.23
N GLY A 19 16.72 -29.21 -25.56
CA GLY A 19 17.24 -30.32 -26.39
C GLY A 19 17.75 -29.95 -27.78
N SER A 20 18.78 -30.67 -28.24
CA SER A 20 19.38 -30.56 -29.57
C SER A 20 18.56 -31.33 -30.61
N THR A 21 17.70 -30.63 -31.36
CA THR A 21 17.01 -31.22 -32.53
C THR A 21 17.86 -31.08 -33.80
N SER A 22 17.76 -32.06 -34.71
CA SER A 22 18.38 -32.02 -36.05
C SER A 22 17.82 -30.88 -36.93
N ARG A 23 16.64 -30.36 -36.60
CA ARG A 23 15.97 -29.20 -37.24
C ARG A 23 16.24 -27.83 -36.58
N ALA A 24 17.04 -27.78 -35.51
CA ALA A 24 17.21 -26.59 -34.68
C ALA A 24 17.58 -25.31 -35.46
N ASN A 25 18.36 -25.41 -36.54
CA ASN A 25 18.79 -24.24 -37.31
C ASN A 25 17.67 -23.67 -38.22
N GLU A 26 16.80 -24.52 -38.76
CA GLU A 26 15.63 -24.09 -39.54
C GLU A 26 14.59 -23.45 -38.62
N ASP A 27 14.36 -24.05 -37.45
CA ASP A 27 13.46 -23.53 -36.43
C ASP A 27 13.94 -22.19 -35.87
N ILE A 28 15.25 -22.02 -35.62
CA ILE A 28 15.85 -20.74 -35.22
C ILE A 28 15.63 -19.68 -36.31
N LYS A 29 15.89 -20.01 -37.59
CA LYS A 29 15.66 -19.08 -38.70
C LYS A 29 14.19 -18.68 -38.83
N ALA A 30 13.26 -19.63 -38.65
CA ALA A 30 11.82 -19.37 -38.63
C ALA A 30 11.43 -18.45 -37.47
N GLY A 31 11.89 -18.74 -36.24
CA GLY A 31 11.64 -17.91 -35.07
C GLY A 31 12.19 -16.49 -35.19
N LEU A 32 13.37 -16.32 -35.83
CA LEU A 32 13.92 -14.99 -36.12
C LEU A 32 13.09 -14.20 -37.14
N ARG A 33 12.51 -14.86 -38.14
CA ARG A 33 11.57 -14.24 -39.09
C ARG A 33 10.30 -13.79 -38.37
N GLU A 34 9.73 -14.64 -37.51
CA GLU A 34 8.56 -14.30 -36.69
C GLU A 34 8.81 -13.13 -35.74
N CYS A 35 9.96 -13.11 -35.05
CA CYS A 35 10.38 -11.98 -34.21
C CYS A 35 10.43 -10.68 -35.01
N THR A 36 10.98 -10.73 -36.23
CA THR A 36 11.11 -9.57 -37.10
C THR A 36 9.73 -9.03 -37.53
N LEU A 37 8.80 -9.92 -37.89
CA LEU A 37 7.43 -9.56 -38.23
C LEU A 37 6.67 -8.98 -37.02
N ALA A 38 6.80 -9.61 -35.85
CA ALA A 38 6.19 -9.15 -34.61
C ALA A 38 6.70 -7.76 -34.20
N VAL A 39 8.01 -7.49 -34.29
CA VAL A 39 8.60 -6.16 -34.02
C VAL A 39 8.02 -5.10 -34.97
N ARG A 40 7.95 -5.39 -36.28
CA ARG A 40 7.38 -4.45 -37.26
C ARG A 40 5.92 -4.12 -36.94
N ARG A 41 5.13 -5.13 -36.58
CA ARG A 41 3.73 -4.95 -36.23
C ARG A 41 3.54 -4.18 -34.94
N LEU A 42 4.31 -4.52 -33.89
CA LEU A 42 4.28 -3.80 -32.61
C LEU A 42 4.66 -2.33 -32.80
N HIS A 43 5.65 -2.01 -33.64
CA HIS A 43 5.95 -0.61 -33.96
C HIS A 43 4.78 0.10 -34.67
N LYS A 44 4.05 -0.58 -35.57
CA LYS A 44 2.86 -0.01 -36.23
C LYS A 44 1.73 0.26 -35.23
N GLU A 45 1.41 -0.73 -34.40
CA GLU A 45 0.38 -0.60 -33.36
C GLU A 45 0.74 0.44 -32.30
N LEU A 46 2.03 0.57 -31.96
CA LEU A 46 2.53 1.56 -31.02
C LEU A 46 2.35 3.00 -31.52
N LYS A 47 2.47 3.23 -32.84
CA LYS A 47 2.18 4.54 -33.45
C LYS A 47 0.69 4.89 -33.44
N GLN A 48 -0.18 3.89 -33.46
CA GLN A 48 -1.65 4.04 -33.49
C GLN A 48 -2.28 3.99 -32.08
N ALA A 49 -1.48 3.80 -31.03
CA ALA A 49 -2.00 3.67 -29.67
C ALA A 49 -2.30 5.05 -29.07
N GLU A 50 -3.57 5.29 -28.73
CA GLU A 50 -4.04 6.57 -28.17
C GLU A 50 -3.86 6.66 -26.65
N THR A 51 -3.96 5.53 -25.93
CA THR A 51 -3.88 5.53 -24.46
C THR A 51 -2.49 5.18 -23.92
N ILE A 52 -2.15 5.79 -22.78
CA ILE A 52 -0.88 5.53 -22.07
C ILE A 52 -0.75 4.04 -21.71
N GLY A 53 -1.82 3.43 -21.20
CA GLY A 53 -1.83 2.00 -20.83
C GLY A 53 -1.57 1.08 -22.02
N LYS A 54 -2.18 1.36 -23.18
CA LYS A 54 -1.95 0.58 -24.41
C LYS A 54 -0.52 0.75 -24.92
N LYS A 55 0.03 1.96 -24.88
CA LYS A 55 1.45 2.21 -25.23
C LYS A 55 2.39 1.43 -24.31
N GLN A 56 2.14 1.40 -23.00
CA GLN A 56 2.95 0.65 -22.04
C GLN A 56 2.87 -0.87 -22.28
N HIS A 57 1.67 -1.41 -22.53
CA HIS A 57 1.47 -2.81 -22.84
C HIS A 57 2.24 -3.25 -24.11
N LEU A 58 2.09 -2.49 -25.20
CA LEU A 58 2.78 -2.75 -26.47
C LEU A 58 4.29 -2.63 -26.34
N LEU A 59 4.78 -1.66 -25.55
CA LEU A 59 6.21 -1.57 -25.23
C LEU A 59 6.69 -2.82 -24.50
N GLY A 60 5.97 -3.31 -23.49
CA GLY A 60 6.31 -4.55 -22.79
C GLY A 60 6.49 -5.74 -23.73
N GLN A 61 5.51 -5.95 -24.62
CA GLN A 61 5.57 -6.98 -25.66
C GLN A 61 6.77 -6.79 -26.60
N LEU A 62 7.08 -5.55 -26.99
CA LEU A 62 8.22 -5.24 -27.85
C LEU A 62 9.55 -5.61 -27.19
N ARG A 63 9.70 -5.33 -25.89
CA ARG A 63 10.91 -5.71 -25.13
C ARG A 63 11.09 -7.21 -25.13
N GLU A 64 10.00 -7.93 -24.90
CA GLU A 64 9.99 -9.39 -24.87
C GLU A 64 10.40 -9.98 -26.22
N VAL A 65 9.81 -9.51 -27.33
CA VAL A 65 10.16 -10.00 -28.67
C VAL A 65 11.62 -9.70 -29.03
N LYS A 66 12.14 -8.53 -28.66
CA LYS A 66 13.58 -8.22 -28.86
C LYS A 66 14.49 -9.15 -28.05
N SER A 67 14.11 -9.40 -26.79
CA SER A 67 14.80 -10.34 -25.92
C SER A 67 14.86 -11.74 -26.52
N MET A 68 13.71 -12.27 -26.98
CA MET A 68 13.63 -13.57 -27.66
C MET A 68 14.47 -13.60 -28.95
N SER A 69 14.38 -12.56 -29.78
CA SER A 69 15.19 -12.45 -31.01
C SER A 69 16.68 -12.53 -30.71
N LYS A 70 17.14 -11.88 -29.64
CA LYS A 70 18.55 -11.88 -29.27
C LYS A 70 19.00 -13.23 -28.70
N GLN A 71 18.16 -13.88 -27.90
CA GLN A 71 18.41 -15.24 -27.41
C GLN A 71 18.54 -16.24 -28.57
N LEU A 72 17.62 -16.20 -29.55
CA LEU A 72 17.69 -17.03 -30.76
C LEU A 72 18.97 -16.79 -31.58
N LYS A 73 19.40 -15.53 -31.76
CA LYS A 73 20.67 -15.21 -32.44
C LYS A 73 21.89 -15.79 -31.72
N THR A 74 21.82 -15.95 -30.40
CA THR A 74 22.91 -16.54 -29.61
C THR A 74 22.93 -18.06 -29.83
N LEU A 75 21.77 -18.70 -29.88
CA LEU A 75 21.63 -20.13 -30.21
C LEU A 75 22.04 -20.47 -31.65
N GLN A 76 21.94 -19.52 -32.58
CA GLN A 76 22.39 -19.69 -33.98
C GLN A 76 23.91 -19.83 -34.11
N LYS A 77 24.69 -19.25 -33.18
CA LYS A 77 26.17 -19.29 -33.21
C LYS A 77 26.69 -20.57 -32.56
N LYS A 78 26.55 -21.73 -33.21
CA LYS A 78 27.11 -23.02 -32.75
C LYS A 78 28.49 -23.33 -33.36
N GLY A 79 29.40 -22.37 -33.26
CA GLY A 79 30.79 -22.56 -33.66
C GLY A 79 31.67 -21.55 -32.96
N ALA A 80 32.01 -21.80 -31.71
CA ALA A 80 33.11 -21.11 -31.04
C ALA A 80 34.05 -22.20 -30.52
N GLY A 81 35.25 -22.26 -31.09
CA GLY A 81 36.35 -22.99 -30.46
C GLY A 81 36.56 -22.50 -29.02
N ILE A 82 37.27 -23.29 -28.22
CA ILE A 82 37.57 -22.98 -26.82
C ILE A 82 38.33 -21.63 -26.78
N ASP A 83 37.60 -20.53 -26.58
CA ASP A 83 38.19 -19.20 -26.39
C ASP A 83 38.46 -19.06 -24.89
N SER A 84 39.74 -19.11 -24.51
CA SER A 84 40.23 -19.06 -23.12
C SER A 84 40.10 -17.68 -22.46
N ARG A 85 39.30 -16.77 -23.04
CA ARG A 85 39.08 -15.42 -22.52
C ARG A 85 38.08 -15.41 -21.38
N LYS A 86 38.41 -14.72 -20.29
CA LYS A 86 37.51 -14.49 -19.14
C LYS A 86 36.21 -13.85 -19.60
N GLU A 87 35.08 -14.48 -19.26
CA GLU A 87 33.75 -14.02 -19.65
C GLU A 87 33.37 -12.72 -18.92
N THR A 88 32.98 -11.68 -19.67
CA THR A 88 32.58 -10.37 -19.12
C THR A 88 31.06 -10.19 -19.11
N ALA A 89 30.56 -9.17 -18.40
CA ALA A 89 29.13 -8.82 -18.37
C ALA A 89 28.54 -8.62 -19.78
N CYS A 90 29.30 -8.05 -20.71
CA CYS A 90 28.88 -7.86 -22.11
C CYS A 90 28.58 -9.17 -22.87
N ASN A 91 29.06 -10.32 -22.37
CA ASN A 91 28.78 -11.63 -22.92
C ASN A 91 27.52 -12.27 -22.31
N ARG A 92 27.12 -11.83 -21.11
CA ARG A 92 25.99 -12.37 -20.34
C ARG A 92 24.70 -11.57 -20.47
N ILE A 93 24.83 -10.30 -20.86
CA ILE A 93 23.70 -9.39 -21.10
C ILE A 93 23.88 -8.58 -22.38
N HIS A 94 22.79 -8.13 -23.00
CA HIS A 94 22.83 -7.34 -24.24
C HIS A 94 21.83 -6.17 -24.21
N TRP A 95 22.25 -4.98 -24.63
CA TRP A 95 21.39 -3.80 -24.75
C TRP A 95 20.85 -3.61 -26.16
N ASP A 96 19.53 -3.47 -26.27
CA ASP A 96 18.85 -3.00 -27.48
C ASP A 96 18.09 -1.69 -27.20
N ASP A 97 18.29 -0.70 -28.06
CA ASP A 97 17.47 0.51 -28.07
C ASP A 97 16.07 0.18 -28.62
N THR A 98 15.04 0.80 -28.06
CA THR A 98 13.64 0.69 -28.49
C THR A 98 13.11 2.06 -28.85
N THR A 99 12.22 2.12 -29.84
CA THR A 99 11.55 3.36 -30.23
C THR A 99 10.69 3.84 -29.07
N SER A 100 10.84 5.10 -28.70
CA SER A 100 9.98 5.72 -27.70
C SER A 100 8.62 6.05 -28.31
N ALA A 101 7.54 5.74 -27.59
CA ALA A 101 6.17 6.15 -27.92
C ALA A 101 5.73 7.45 -27.22
N PHE A 102 6.64 8.05 -26.45
CA PHE A 102 6.40 9.22 -25.60
C PHE A 102 7.41 10.32 -25.94
N ASP A 103 6.91 11.53 -26.21
CA ASP A 103 7.73 12.68 -26.63
C ASP A 103 8.70 13.15 -25.55
N SER A 104 8.35 12.99 -24.27
CA SER A 104 9.20 13.32 -23.13
C SER A 104 10.29 12.27 -22.84
N ARG A 105 10.35 11.17 -23.60
CA ARG A 105 11.26 10.05 -23.31
C ARG A 105 12.46 10.04 -24.25
N ILE A 106 13.60 10.41 -23.69
CA ILE A 106 14.90 10.51 -24.37
C ILE A 106 15.32 9.17 -24.95
N ARG A 107 15.18 8.10 -24.16
CA ARG A 107 15.59 6.76 -24.59
C ARG A 107 14.82 5.68 -23.85
N THR A 108 14.38 4.66 -24.58
CA THR A 108 13.92 3.39 -24.00
C THR A 108 14.90 2.32 -24.43
N GLY A 109 15.42 1.54 -23.50
CA GLY A 109 16.23 0.37 -23.85
C GLY A 109 15.87 -0.86 -23.04
N VAL A 110 16.38 -1.99 -23.51
CA VAL A 110 16.17 -3.31 -22.90
C VAL A 110 17.52 -3.96 -22.73
N ILE A 111 17.82 -4.36 -21.49
CA ILE A 111 18.94 -5.24 -21.19
C ILE A 111 18.38 -6.67 -21.18
N THR A 112 18.69 -7.43 -22.22
CA THR A 112 18.29 -8.82 -22.38
C THR A 112 19.21 -9.72 -21.56
N ASN A 113 18.63 -10.63 -20.78
CA ASN A 113 19.38 -11.69 -20.12
C ASN A 113 19.74 -12.81 -21.11
N LEU A 114 21.02 -13.17 -21.18
CA LEU A 114 21.51 -14.27 -22.01
C LEU A 114 21.93 -15.50 -21.21
N LYS A 115 22.36 -15.33 -19.94
CA LYS A 115 22.99 -16.42 -19.16
C LYS A 115 22.66 -16.46 -17.67
N HIS A 116 22.12 -15.40 -17.08
CA HIS A 116 21.86 -15.35 -15.64
C HIS A 116 20.67 -16.21 -15.25
N LYS A 117 20.76 -16.87 -14.10
CA LYS A 117 19.64 -17.62 -13.49
C LYS A 117 19.06 -16.86 -12.30
N ASP A 118 19.91 -16.20 -11.52
CA ASP A 118 19.52 -15.43 -10.36
C ASP A 118 19.32 -13.94 -10.71
N PRO A 119 18.27 -13.29 -10.17
CA PRO A 119 18.02 -11.86 -10.40
C PRO A 119 19.13 -10.95 -9.90
N ALA A 120 19.77 -11.27 -8.77
CA ALA A 120 20.77 -10.41 -8.15
C ALA A 120 22.02 -10.23 -9.02
N SER A 121 22.59 -11.32 -9.54
CA SER A 121 23.74 -11.29 -10.44
C SER A 121 23.39 -10.63 -11.77
N PHE A 122 22.18 -10.87 -12.29
CA PHE A 122 21.70 -10.21 -13.50
C PHE A 122 21.64 -8.68 -13.33
N LEU A 123 21.05 -8.19 -12.24
CA LEU A 123 20.95 -6.77 -11.95
C LEU A 123 22.33 -6.13 -11.73
N LYS A 124 23.26 -6.86 -11.09
CA LYS A 124 24.65 -6.42 -10.91
C LYS A 124 25.34 -6.21 -12.26
N ASP A 125 25.21 -7.14 -13.19
CA ASP A 125 25.79 -6.99 -14.54
C ASP A 125 25.07 -5.88 -15.34
N CYS A 126 23.75 -5.71 -15.16
CA CYS A 126 22.98 -4.63 -15.78
C CYS A 126 23.53 -3.24 -15.45
N PHE A 127 24.07 -3.05 -14.23
CA PHE A 127 24.60 -1.77 -13.78
C PHE A 127 25.71 -1.24 -14.70
N ALA A 128 26.60 -2.10 -15.20
CA ALA A 128 27.71 -1.69 -16.05
C ALA A 128 27.23 -1.00 -17.35
N ILE A 129 26.21 -1.60 -18.00
CA ILE A 129 25.62 -1.03 -19.22
C ILE A 129 24.75 0.18 -18.88
N PHE A 130 23.96 0.09 -17.81
CA PHE A 130 23.11 1.18 -17.31
C PHE A 130 23.93 2.45 -17.07
N LYS A 131 25.01 2.36 -16.29
CA LYS A 131 25.93 3.46 -15.96
C LYS A 131 26.41 4.17 -17.23
N ARG A 132 26.89 3.42 -18.22
CA ARG A 132 27.37 3.98 -19.49
C ARG A 132 26.27 4.71 -20.27
N ARG A 133 25.03 4.21 -20.25
CA ARG A 133 23.89 4.83 -20.95
C ARG A 133 23.41 6.10 -20.25
N ILE A 134 23.38 6.12 -18.91
CA ILE A 134 23.01 7.30 -18.13
C ILE A 134 24.05 8.42 -18.28
N ILE A 135 25.35 8.11 -18.16
CA ILE A 135 26.42 9.10 -18.36
C ILE A 135 26.29 9.75 -19.75
N ASN A 136 26.03 8.96 -20.79
CA ASN A 136 25.85 9.48 -22.14
C ASN A 136 24.59 10.36 -22.29
N ALA A 137 23.53 10.11 -21.52
CA ALA A 137 22.35 10.97 -21.50
C ALA A 137 22.64 12.31 -20.80
N LEU A 138 23.36 12.25 -19.67
CA LEU A 138 23.76 13.43 -18.87
C LEU A 138 24.80 14.35 -19.56
N LYS A 139 25.43 13.88 -20.65
CA LYS A 139 26.25 14.75 -21.52
C LYS A 139 25.41 15.77 -22.28
N LYS A 140 24.16 15.42 -22.62
CA LYS A 140 23.25 16.26 -23.42
C LYS A 140 22.21 16.98 -22.55
N GLU A 141 21.83 16.38 -21.42
CA GLU A 141 20.79 16.88 -20.52
C GLU A 141 21.40 17.19 -19.14
N ALA A 142 20.92 18.24 -18.47
CA ALA A 142 21.41 18.60 -17.13
C ALA A 142 21.05 17.55 -16.07
N ALA A 143 19.89 16.90 -16.22
CA ALA A 143 19.43 15.81 -15.38
C ALA A 143 18.47 14.89 -16.17
N VAL A 144 18.23 13.69 -15.67
CA VAL A 144 17.28 12.72 -16.27
C VAL A 144 16.40 12.09 -15.20
N LYS A 145 15.19 11.66 -15.56
CA LYS A 145 14.33 10.82 -14.70
C LYS A 145 14.29 9.41 -15.23
N VAL A 146 14.60 8.44 -14.39
CA VAL A 146 14.77 7.05 -14.79
C VAL A 146 13.83 6.15 -14.01
N ASN A 147 13.24 5.19 -14.70
CA ASN A 147 12.63 4.03 -14.08
C ASN A 147 12.95 2.76 -14.86
N THR A 148 12.93 1.63 -14.16
CA THR A 148 13.21 0.30 -14.70
C THR A 148 12.03 -0.64 -14.56
N VAL A 149 11.94 -1.61 -15.46
CA VAL A 149 10.92 -2.67 -15.47
C VAL A 149 11.63 -4.01 -15.56
N PHE A 150 11.60 -4.81 -14.50
CA PHE A 150 12.14 -6.16 -14.49
C PHE A 150 11.11 -7.13 -15.06
N GLY A 151 11.53 -7.97 -16.01
CA GLY A 151 10.70 -9.03 -16.59
C GLY A 151 11.22 -10.41 -16.19
N GLY A 152 10.34 -11.22 -15.61
CA GLY A 152 10.61 -12.61 -15.23
C GLY A 152 9.50 -13.56 -15.67
N GLU A 153 9.85 -14.82 -15.86
CA GLU A 153 8.93 -15.92 -16.09
C GLU A 153 8.78 -16.71 -14.78
N PHE A 154 7.54 -16.94 -14.38
CA PHE A 154 7.14 -17.54 -13.12
C PHE A 154 6.31 -18.79 -13.38
N VAL A 155 6.41 -19.75 -12.47
CA VAL A 155 5.71 -21.03 -12.52
C VAL A 155 4.93 -21.25 -11.23
N MET A 156 3.72 -21.77 -11.34
CA MET A 156 2.88 -22.19 -10.22
C MET A 156 2.36 -23.59 -10.50
N ALA A 157 2.53 -24.50 -9.53
CA ALA A 157 1.98 -25.85 -9.59
C ALA A 157 0.65 -25.89 -8.84
N LYS A 158 -0.43 -26.30 -9.52
CA LYS A 158 -1.74 -26.59 -8.91
C LYS A 158 -2.12 -28.03 -9.28
N GLY A 159 -1.85 -28.97 -8.37
CA GLY A 159 -2.00 -30.41 -8.63
C GLY A 159 -1.14 -30.84 -9.83
N ASP A 160 -1.74 -31.55 -10.79
CA ASP A 160 -1.06 -32.03 -12.01
C ASP A 160 -0.84 -30.94 -13.09
N ARG A 161 -1.26 -29.69 -12.84
CA ARG A 161 -1.15 -28.60 -13.81
C ARG A 161 -0.05 -27.62 -13.43
N VAL A 162 0.91 -27.46 -14.33
CA VAL A 162 1.97 -26.44 -14.24
C VAL A 162 1.56 -25.22 -15.06
N GLN A 163 1.31 -24.10 -14.40
CA GLN A 163 1.00 -22.82 -15.05
C GLN A 163 2.26 -21.96 -15.14
N MET A 164 2.61 -21.48 -16.33
CA MET A 164 3.74 -20.58 -16.56
C MET A 164 3.27 -19.21 -17.04
N GLU A 165 3.68 -18.14 -16.38
CA GLU A 165 3.32 -16.77 -16.71
C GLU A 165 4.51 -15.81 -16.67
N HIS A 166 4.47 -14.78 -17.51
CA HIS A 166 5.43 -13.69 -17.47
C HIS A 166 4.89 -12.57 -16.58
N LYS A 167 5.69 -12.14 -15.61
CA LYS A 167 5.37 -11.04 -14.69
C LYS A 167 6.39 -9.91 -14.84
N TYR A 168 5.93 -8.70 -14.56
CA TYR A 168 6.71 -7.47 -14.70
C TYR A 168 6.66 -6.66 -13.41
N PHE A 169 7.83 -6.25 -12.92
CA PHE A 169 7.99 -5.46 -11.69
C PHE A 169 8.56 -4.10 -12.05
N THR A 170 7.83 -3.03 -11.75
CA THR A 170 8.14 -1.68 -12.23
C THR A 170 8.55 -0.79 -11.07
N THR A 171 9.74 -0.22 -11.15
CA THR A 171 10.23 0.76 -10.18
C THR A 171 9.63 2.14 -10.42
N SER A 172 9.61 2.96 -9.37
CA SER A 172 9.19 4.35 -9.45
C SER A 172 10.19 5.21 -10.23
N ASN A 173 9.70 6.29 -10.84
CA ASN A 173 10.58 7.27 -11.50
C ASN A 173 11.41 8.03 -10.47
N SER A 174 12.72 8.03 -10.64
CA SER A 174 13.65 8.74 -9.76
C SER A 174 14.63 9.58 -10.60
N ALA A 175 14.98 10.77 -10.10
CA ALA A 175 15.88 11.69 -10.79
C ALA A 175 17.35 11.28 -10.63
N ILE A 176 18.15 11.56 -11.64
CA ILE A 176 19.61 11.41 -11.66
C ILE A 176 20.22 12.72 -12.16
N TYR A 177 21.14 13.26 -11.39
CA TYR A 177 21.93 14.47 -11.67
C TYR A 177 23.38 14.09 -12.03
N ARG A 178 24.18 15.05 -12.48
CA ARG A 178 25.57 14.81 -12.91
C ARG A 178 26.50 14.32 -11.79
N ASP A 179 26.22 14.72 -10.57
CA ASP A 179 26.95 14.43 -9.34
C ASP A 179 26.35 13.25 -8.54
N THR A 180 25.25 12.66 -9.02
CA THR A 180 24.63 11.51 -8.36
C THR A 180 25.55 10.31 -8.40
N ASP A 181 25.79 9.70 -7.24
CA ASP A 181 26.42 8.38 -7.16
C ASP A 181 25.50 7.33 -7.80
N LEU A 182 25.84 6.94 -9.02
CA LEU A 182 25.02 6.02 -9.81
C LEU A 182 24.95 4.61 -9.19
N GLU A 183 25.96 4.18 -8.45
CA GLU A 183 25.99 2.85 -7.83
C GLU A 183 25.08 2.82 -6.62
N GLN A 184 25.21 3.80 -5.72
CA GLN A 184 24.31 3.95 -4.58
C GLN A 184 22.87 4.14 -5.06
N TRP A 185 22.66 4.96 -6.09
CA TRP A 185 21.34 5.19 -6.67
C TRP A 185 20.75 3.92 -7.27
N PHE A 186 21.52 3.15 -8.05
CA PHE A 186 21.03 1.92 -8.68
C PHE A 186 20.69 0.85 -7.64
N ASN A 187 21.52 0.71 -6.60
CA ASN A 187 21.24 -0.19 -5.49
C ASN A 187 19.94 0.19 -4.77
N ALA A 188 19.78 1.48 -4.41
CA ALA A 188 18.63 1.95 -3.64
C ALA A 188 17.33 2.04 -4.43
N LYS A 189 17.39 2.36 -5.73
CA LYS A 189 16.22 2.67 -6.57
C LYS A 189 15.85 1.57 -7.57
N VAL A 190 16.76 0.64 -7.85
CA VAL A 190 16.54 -0.48 -8.78
C VAL A 190 16.63 -1.82 -8.06
N ILE A 191 17.79 -2.14 -7.47
CA ILE A 191 18.00 -3.47 -6.89
C ILE A 191 17.09 -3.72 -5.69
N ALA A 192 17.15 -2.86 -4.65
CA ALA A 192 16.40 -3.09 -3.42
C ALA A 192 14.88 -3.18 -3.64
N PRO A 193 14.22 -2.30 -4.43
CA PRO A 193 12.79 -2.42 -4.70
C PRO A 193 12.43 -3.70 -5.47
N ILE A 194 13.20 -4.07 -6.51
CA ILE A 194 12.92 -5.26 -7.32
C ILE A 194 13.10 -6.54 -6.47
N VAL A 195 14.19 -6.64 -5.70
CA VAL A 195 14.44 -7.81 -4.85
C VAL A 195 13.33 -7.94 -3.79
N ARG A 196 12.93 -6.83 -3.15
CA ARG A 196 11.83 -6.83 -2.20
C ARG A 196 10.51 -7.30 -2.83
N GLU A 197 10.13 -6.75 -3.99
CA GLU A 197 8.91 -7.15 -4.68
C GLU A 197 8.95 -8.62 -5.12
N LEU A 198 10.11 -9.13 -5.54
CA LEU A 198 10.28 -10.54 -5.88
C LEU A 198 10.11 -11.45 -4.65
N SER A 199 10.71 -11.09 -3.51
CA SER A 199 10.56 -11.83 -2.25
C SER A 199 9.11 -11.83 -1.76
N GLU A 200 8.46 -10.66 -1.72
CA GLU A 200 7.06 -10.54 -1.33
C GLU A 200 6.14 -11.35 -2.24
N PHE A 201 6.41 -11.34 -3.56
CA PHE A 201 5.64 -12.10 -4.52
C PHE A 201 5.78 -13.62 -4.35
N GLN A 202 6.94 -14.10 -3.89
CA GLN A 202 7.20 -15.53 -3.64
C GLN A 202 6.69 -16.01 -2.27
N GLU A 203 6.84 -15.20 -1.22
CA GLU A 203 6.63 -15.62 0.18
C GLU A 203 5.21 -15.42 0.72
N ARG A 204 4.40 -14.53 0.13
CA ARG A 204 3.10 -14.11 0.70
C ARG A 204 1.91 -14.41 -0.23
N ASP A 205 1.51 -15.69 -0.34
CA ASP A 205 0.19 -16.13 -0.86
C ASP A 205 0.03 -16.43 -2.36
N SER A 206 1.04 -16.25 -3.21
CA SER A 206 0.82 -16.37 -4.66
C SER A 206 1.01 -17.79 -5.21
N GLY A 207 1.85 -18.62 -4.58
CA GLY A 207 2.25 -19.94 -5.08
C GLY A 207 3.16 -19.91 -6.33
N TRP A 208 3.63 -18.72 -6.74
CA TRP A 208 4.48 -18.53 -7.91
C TRP A 208 5.96 -18.55 -7.56
N ALA A 209 6.72 -19.45 -8.18
CA ALA A 209 8.18 -19.48 -8.12
C ALA A 209 8.79 -18.83 -9.37
N LEU A 210 9.91 -18.12 -9.22
CA LEU A 210 10.64 -17.59 -10.37
C LEU A 210 11.29 -18.76 -11.13
N ASN A 211 10.94 -18.91 -12.41
CA ASN A 211 11.52 -19.92 -13.30
C ASN A 211 12.71 -19.36 -14.08
N ARG A 212 12.58 -18.13 -14.63
CA ARG A 212 13.63 -17.53 -15.48
C ARG A 212 13.63 -16.02 -15.45
N VAL A 213 14.82 -15.43 -15.39
CA VAL A 213 15.04 -13.98 -15.58
C VAL A 213 15.06 -13.66 -17.07
N VAL A 214 14.22 -12.73 -17.54
CA VAL A 214 14.08 -12.44 -18.98
C VAL A 214 14.87 -11.19 -19.36
N ASN A 215 14.56 -10.04 -18.77
CA ASN A 215 15.19 -8.77 -19.13
C ASN A 215 14.99 -7.67 -18.07
N LEU A 216 15.70 -6.56 -18.25
CA LEU A 216 15.49 -5.29 -17.55
C LEU A 216 15.23 -4.18 -18.59
N GLY A 217 14.01 -3.68 -18.64
CA GLY A 217 13.67 -2.47 -19.39
C GLY A 217 14.14 -1.22 -18.63
N VAL A 218 14.78 -0.27 -19.31
CA VAL A 218 15.23 1.01 -18.75
C VAL A 218 14.60 2.14 -19.54
N ASN A 219 13.85 3.00 -18.85
CA ASN A 219 13.28 4.21 -19.43
C ASN A 219 14.06 5.43 -18.92
N ILE A 220 14.58 6.24 -19.84
CA ILE A 220 15.26 7.49 -19.54
C ILE A 220 14.39 8.61 -20.09
N ASN A 221 13.82 9.41 -19.19
CA ASN A 221 12.91 10.50 -19.50
C ASN A 221 13.61 11.85 -19.33
N LYS A 222 13.23 12.81 -20.17
CA LYS A 222 13.68 14.20 -20.07
C LYS A 222 13.26 14.75 -18.72
N PHE A 223 14.22 15.32 -18.01
CA PHE A 223 13.98 15.96 -16.75
C PHE A 223 14.67 17.31 -16.77
N THR A 224 13.89 18.36 -16.94
CA THR A 224 14.38 19.72 -16.73
C THR A 224 14.37 19.95 -15.22
N PRO A 225 15.52 19.98 -14.54
CA PRO A 225 15.55 20.41 -13.14
C PRO A 225 15.03 21.85 -13.10
N GLN A 226 14.29 22.18 -12.05
CA GLN A 226 13.75 23.53 -11.87
C GLN A 226 14.89 24.47 -11.46
N VAL A 227 15.69 24.88 -12.45
CA VAL A 227 16.83 25.79 -12.26
C VAL A 227 16.28 27.17 -11.92
N GLY A 228 16.81 27.76 -10.86
CA GLY A 228 16.46 29.11 -10.47
C GLY A 228 16.82 30.11 -11.56
N SER A 229 15.94 31.09 -11.79
CA SER A 229 16.13 32.17 -12.76
C SER A 229 16.41 33.51 -12.07
N SER A 230 16.38 34.59 -12.85
CA SER A 230 16.23 35.96 -12.34
C SER A 230 14.91 36.18 -11.63
N TYR A 231 14.81 37.31 -10.93
CA TYR A 231 13.69 37.68 -10.07
C TYR A 231 12.33 37.47 -10.75
N ILE A 232 11.48 36.69 -10.08
CA ILE A 232 10.06 36.58 -10.38
C ILE A 232 9.27 37.20 -9.23
N LYS A 233 8.32 38.08 -9.55
CA LYS A 233 7.46 38.73 -8.56
C LYS A 233 6.51 37.69 -7.92
N LEU A 234 6.42 37.70 -6.59
CA LEU A 234 5.47 36.85 -5.87
C LEU A 234 4.01 37.19 -6.27
N PRO A 235 3.13 36.20 -6.46
CA PRO A 235 1.71 36.44 -6.62
C PRO A 235 1.13 37.23 -5.44
N GLN A 236 0.24 38.18 -5.71
CA GLN A 236 -0.26 39.12 -4.70
C GLN A 236 -0.89 38.40 -3.49
N GLN A 237 -1.60 37.29 -3.72
CA GLN A 237 -2.19 36.47 -2.66
C GLN A 237 -1.14 35.86 -1.70
N ILE A 238 0.06 35.55 -2.20
CA ILE A 238 1.16 35.02 -1.39
C ILE A 238 1.94 36.18 -0.75
N LYS A 239 2.17 37.26 -1.50
CA LYS A 239 2.83 38.47 -0.99
C LYS A 239 2.08 39.07 0.21
N ALA A 240 0.75 39.12 0.15
CA ALA A 240 -0.10 39.63 1.22
C ALA A 240 0.05 38.84 2.54
N LYS A 241 0.41 37.55 2.47
CA LYS A 241 0.61 36.73 3.67
C LYS A 241 1.86 37.13 4.44
N GLN A 242 2.81 37.87 3.87
CA GLN A 242 4.07 38.22 4.54
C GLN A 242 4.83 37.00 5.10
N ALA A 243 4.62 35.82 4.50
CA ALA A 243 5.18 34.55 4.95
C ALA A 243 6.52 34.20 4.28
N CYS A 244 6.90 34.97 3.26
CA CYS A 244 8.01 34.67 2.37
C CYS A 244 8.89 35.91 2.16
N ILE A 245 10.20 35.70 2.00
CA ILE A 245 11.17 36.74 1.61
C ILE A 245 11.64 36.45 0.19
N ASN A 246 11.31 37.38 -0.71
CA ASN A 246 11.68 37.33 -2.11
C ASN A 246 12.74 38.40 -2.38
N VAL A 247 14.01 37.99 -2.43
CA VAL A 247 15.14 38.88 -2.74
C VAL A 247 15.09 39.26 -4.21
N ASN A 248 15.17 40.56 -4.49
CA ASN A 248 15.11 41.11 -5.85
C ASN A 248 16.46 40.97 -6.55
N ASN A 249 16.72 39.82 -7.17
CA ASN A 249 17.97 39.51 -7.84
C ASN A 249 17.99 39.80 -9.35
N ASN A 250 19.11 40.33 -9.83
CA ASN A 250 19.34 40.64 -11.25
C ASN A 250 20.13 39.54 -12.00
N ASP A 251 20.67 38.57 -11.27
CA ASP A 251 21.40 37.40 -11.79
C ASP A 251 20.47 36.17 -11.94
N GLN A 252 21.02 34.99 -12.24
CA GLN A 252 20.27 33.72 -12.25
C GLN A 252 20.46 32.92 -10.94
N ALA A 253 20.90 33.56 -9.85
CA ALA A 253 21.32 32.92 -8.61
C ALA A 253 20.24 32.95 -7.52
N CYS A 254 18.94 32.96 -7.87
CA CYS A 254 17.87 33.10 -6.88
C CYS A 254 17.85 32.00 -5.81
N PHE A 255 18.31 30.78 -6.12
CA PHE A 255 18.47 29.73 -5.12
C PHE A 255 19.48 30.13 -4.04
N ALA A 256 20.63 30.67 -4.46
CA ALA A 256 21.67 31.12 -3.56
C ALA A 256 21.20 32.31 -2.74
N TRP A 257 20.55 33.31 -3.37
CA TRP A 257 19.96 34.45 -2.67
C TRP A 257 18.87 34.07 -1.67
N ALA A 258 18.00 33.11 -2.02
CA ALA A 258 16.98 32.61 -1.09
C ALA A 258 17.65 31.95 0.13
N LEU A 259 18.73 31.19 -0.09
CA LEU A 259 19.50 30.61 1.00
C LEU A 259 20.22 31.67 1.84
N THR A 260 20.91 32.63 1.22
CA THR A 260 21.55 33.75 1.91
C THR A 260 20.56 34.50 2.79
N SER A 261 19.36 34.75 2.28
CA SER A 261 18.33 35.46 3.05
C SER A 261 17.88 34.69 4.29
N ALA A 262 17.87 33.35 4.22
CA ALA A 262 17.53 32.49 5.34
C ALA A 262 18.66 32.41 6.38
N MET A 263 19.92 32.47 5.93
CA MET A 263 21.11 32.45 6.78
C MET A 263 21.39 33.80 7.46
N HIS A 264 21.00 34.90 6.81
CA HIS A 264 21.18 36.27 7.32
C HIS A 264 19.84 37.03 7.32
N PRO A 265 18.85 36.67 8.16
CA PRO A 265 17.55 37.32 8.15
C PRO A 265 17.62 38.81 8.44
N VAL A 266 16.92 39.62 7.64
CA VAL A 266 16.83 41.08 7.80
C VAL A 266 15.38 41.48 8.09
N GLU A 267 15.16 42.39 9.04
CA GLU A 267 13.81 42.84 9.40
C GLU A 267 13.25 43.91 8.46
N LYS A 268 14.06 44.93 8.14
CA LYS A 268 13.66 46.09 7.32
C LYS A 268 14.12 45.93 5.88
N ASP A 269 13.19 46.04 4.95
CA ASP A 269 13.42 45.88 3.51
C ASP A 269 14.18 44.58 3.10
N PRO A 270 13.75 43.39 3.56
CA PRO A 270 14.44 42.12 3.28
C PRO A 270 14.45 41.73 1.79
N GLN A 271 13.74 42.43 0.93
CA GLN A 271 13.75 42.22 -0.52
C GLN A 271 15.01 42.77 -1.21
N ARG A 272 15.82 43.62 -0.56
CA ARG A 272 16.98 44.28 -1.19
C ARG A 272 18.22 43.40 -1.14
N MET A 273 18.84 43.13 -2.30
CA MET A 273 20.10 42.35 -2.37
C MET A 273 21.23 42.95 -1.54
N SER A 274 21.39 44.28 -1.52
CA SER A 274 22.49 44.97 -0.84
C SER A 274 22.49 44.81 0.69
N LYS A 275 21.46 44.19 1.26
CA LYS A 275 21.37 43.88 2.69
C LYS A 275 22.00 42.55 3.07
N TYR A 276 22.36 41.74 2.09
CA TYR A 276 22.91 40.41 2.31
C TYR A 276 24.35 40.34 1.80
N PRO A 277 25.21 39.52 2.43
CA PRO A 277 26.53 39.22 1.88
C PRO A 277 26.37 38.59 0.49
N HIS A 278 27.40 38.72 -0.35
CA HIS A 278 27.34 38.11 -1.67
C HIS A 278 27.21 36.59 -1.53
N TYR A 279 26.32 35.95 -2.29
CA TYR A 279 26.05 34.52 -2.11
C TYR A 279 27.28 33.62 -2.28
N SER A 280 28.31 34.09 -3.00
CA SER A 280 29.60 33.42 -3.15
C SER A 280 30.41 33.30 -1.85
N GLU A 281 30.09 34.11 -0.84
CA GLU A 281 30.72 34.05 0.49
C GLU A 281 30.13 32.93 1.35
N ILE A 282 29.06 32.26 0.88
CA ILE A 282 28.47 31.09 1.54
C ILE A 282 29.22 29.83 1.08
N PRO A 283 29.88 29.08 1.98
CA PRO A 283 30.59 27.85 1.62
C PRO A 283 29.64 26.80 1.01
N ASN A 284 30.18 25.90 0.19
CA ASN A 284 29.43 24.88 -0.56
C ASN A 284 28.35 24.15 0.29
N VAL A 285 27.12 24.19 -0.24
CA VAL A 285 25.85 24.15 0.52
C VAL A 285 25.52 22.83 1.22
N GLU A 286 26.12 21.68 0.88
CA GLU A 286 25.66 20.40 1.45
C GLU A 286 26.65 19.63 2.34
N LYS A 287 27.98 19.84 2.20
CA LYS A 287 28.98 19.10 2.99
C LYS A 287 29.60 19.88 4.15
N GLN A 288 29.60 21.22 4.12
CA GLN A 288 30.28 22.03 5.16
C GLN A 288 29.34 22.81 6.09
N ASN A 289 28.08 23.08 5.71
CA ASN A 289 27.22 23.99 6.48
C ASN A 289 26.20 23.33 7.43
N ASN A 290 26.24 21.99 7.61
CA ASN A 290 25.26 21.26 8.42
C ASN A 290 23.78 21.70 8.19
N LEU A 291 23.44 22.02 6.94
CA LEU A 291 22.15 22.56 6.52
C LEU A 291 21.27 21.47 5.88
N SER A 292 19.97 21.51 6.11
CA SER A 292 18.98 20.71 5.38
C SER A 292 17.89 21.58 4.75
N ILE A 293 17.42 21.22 3.55
CA ILE A 293 16.47 22.05 2.77
C ILE A 293 15.21 21.26 2.43
N ASN A 294 14.05 21.91 2.51
CA ASN A 294 12.82 21.49 1.83
C ASN A 294 12.47 22.50 0.74
N VAL A 295 11.94 22.02 -0.39
CA VAL A 295 11.42 22.85 -1.47
C VAL A 295 9.95 22.51 -1.69
N TYR A 296 9.11 23.54 -1.63
CA TYR A 296 7.69 23.46 -1.96
C TYR A 296 7.44 24.21 -3.27
N ILE A 297 6.58 23.69 -4.13
CA ILE A 297 6.13 24.39 -5.33
C ILE A 297 4.80 25.08 -5.08
N LEU A 298 4.63 26.27 -5.66
CA LEU A 298 3.36 26.95 -5.73
C LEU A 298 2.61 26.52 -7.00
N GLU A 299 1.41 25.99 -6.86
CA GLU A 299 0.51 25.67 -7.97
C GLU A 299 -0.74 26.54 -7.92
N LYS A 300 -1.25 26.94 -9.08
CA LYS A 300 -2.55 27.64 -9.17
C LYS A 300 -3.66 26.59 -9.29
N ARG A 301 -4.66 26.68 -8.41
CA ARG A 301 -5.88 25.85 -8.48
C ARG A 301 -7.11 26.76 -8.46
N GLY A 302 -7.82 26.82 -9.58
CA GLY A 302 -8.93 27.75 -9.77
C GLY A 302 -8.50 29.21 -9.55
N ARG A 303 -9.16 29.88 -8.59
CA ARG A 303 -8.87 31.29 -8.22
C ARG A 303 -7.76 31.45 -7.16
N GLY A 304 -7.23 30.35 -6.62
CA GLY A 304 -6.26 30.36 -5.51
C GLY A 304 -4.92 29.71 -5.84
N PHE A 305 -4.01 29.75 -4.85
CA PHE A 305 -2.73 29.06 -4.90
C PHE A 305 -2.61 28.02 -3.79
N VAL A 306 -2.10 26.84 -4.16
CA VAL A 306 -1.83 25.71 -3.28
C VAL A 306 -0.32 25.48 -3.22
N THR A 307 0.20 25.19 -2.04
CA THR A 307 1.62 24.91 -1.82
C THR A 307 1.80 23.41 -1.64
N LEU A 308 2.66 22.79 -2.46
CA LEU A 308 2.88 21.34 -2.45
C LEU A 308 4.36 21.02 -2.22
N PRO A 309 4.70 19.98 -1.46
CA PRO A 309 6.09 19.55 -1.31
C PRO A 309 6.62 19.01 -2.65
N THR A 310 7.80 19.47 -3.06
CA THR A 310 8.50 19.00 -4.28
C THR A 310 9.80 18.28 -3.95
N TYR A 311 10.50 18.75 -2.92
CA TYR A 311 11.67 18.10 -2.36
C TYR A 311 11.60 18.21 -0.84
N LEU A 312 11.72 17.07 -0.15
CA LEU A 312 11.80 17.03 1.31
C LEU A 312 13.10 16.33 1.68
N THR A 313 13.85 16.93 2.59
CA THR A 313 15.06 16.28 3.10
C THR A 313 14.71 15.00 3.86
N ASN A 314 15.49 13.95 3.67
CA ASN A 314 15.36 12.74 4.48
C ASN A 314 15.83 12.96 5.92
N TYR A 315 16.79 13.88 6.12
CA TYR A 315 17.43 14.14 7.41
C TYR A 315 17.39 15.63 7.72
N LYS A 316 16.44 16.04 8.57
CA LYS A 316 16.40 17.40 9.08
C LYS A 316 17.55 17.61 10.07
N LYS A 317 18.39 18.59 9.78
CA LYS A 317 19.47 19.09 10.61
C LYS A 317 19.00 20.30 11.42
N ASP A 318 19.80 20.76 12.37
CA ASP A 318 19.45 21.87 13.26
C ASP A 318 19.19 23.16 12.46
N GLN A 319 20.03 23.44 11.48
CA GLN A 319 19.77 24.47 10.48
C GLN A 319 18.92 23.89 9.35
N HIS A 320 17.65 24.30 9.32
CA HIS A 320 16.70 23.85 8.31
C HIS A 320 16.01 25.01 7.60
N VAL A 321 16.07 25.00 6.26
CA VAL A 321 15.49 26.04 5.42
C VAL A 321 14.37 25.47 4.56
N ASN A 322 13.23 26.16 4.58
CA ASN A 322 12.08 25.88 3.71
C ASN A 322 12.06 26.90 2.57
N LEU A 323 12.11 26.43 1.32
CA LEU A 323 12.06 27.26 0.13
C LEU A 323 10.74 27.07 -0.62
N LEU A 324 10.20 28.16 -1.17
CA LEU A 324 9.07 28.18 -2.07
C LEU A 324 9.58 28.42 -3.49
N LEU A 325 9.23 27.51 -4.38
CA LEU A 325 9.48 27.63 -5.81
C LEU A 325 8.25 28.21 -6.49
N ILE A 326 8.44 29.37 -7.12
CA ILE A 326 7.41 30.06 -7.89
C ILE A 326 7.73 30.05 -9.38
N GLN A 327 6.73 30.34 -10.20
CA GLN A 327 6.80 30.30 -11.66
C GLN A 327 6.52 31.70 -12.20
N ASN A 328 7.14 32.06 -13.32
CA ASN A 328 6.86 33.34 -13.99
C ASN A 328 5.40 33.47 -14.43
N ARG A 329 4.74 32.35 -14.72
CA ARG A 329 3.32 32.28 -15.10
C ARG A 329 2.66 31.03 -14.56
N TYR A 330 1.32 31.09 -14.47
CA TYR A 330 0.48 30.02 -13.93
C TYR A 330 -0.75 29.81 -14.87
N GLY A 331 -0.56 29.06 -15.97
CA GLY A 331 -1.54 28.81 -17.04
C GLY A 331 -0.93 28.18 -18.29
N ASP A 332 -1.76 27.88 -19.31
CA ASP A 332 -1.34 27.22 -20.56
C ASP A 332 -0.86 28.21 -21.65
N VAL A 333 0.25 27.81 -22.28
CA VAL A 333 0.82 28.22 -23.60
C VAL A 333 0.97 29.73 -23.89
N ASP A 334 2.16 30.27 -23.62
CA ASP A 334 2.81 31.25 -24.52
C ASP A 334 4.17 30.68 -24.96
N ASP A 335 4.71 31.17 -26.08
CA ASP A 335 5.99 30.77 -26.67
C ASP A 335 7.23 30.98 -25.76
N GLU A 336 7.08 31.68 -24.64
CA GLU A 336 8.18 31.86 -23.68
C GLU A 336 8.42 30.64 -22.78
N PRO A 337 9.68 30.30 -22.48
CA PRO A 337 10.01 29.20 -21.58
C PRO A 337 9.56 29.49 -20.13
N LEU A 338 9.05 28.45 -19.45
CA LEU A 338 8.76 28.49 -18.02
C LEU A 338 10.04 28.75 -17.23
N ARG A 339 10.02 29.79 -16.39
CA ARG A 339 11.10 30.16 -15.48
C ARG A 339 10.67 29.94 -14.04
N TYR A 340 11.62 29.52 -13.22
CA TYR A 340 11.38 29.20 -11.81
C TYR A 340 12.21 30.09 -10.91
N HIS A 341 11.66 30.50 -9.77
CA HIS A 341 12.36 31.37 -8.83
C HIS A 341 12.21 30.84 -7.40
N TYR A 342 13.32 30.81 -6.67
CA TYR A 342 13.36 30.37 -5.28
C TYR A 342 13.13 31.55 -4.34
N VAL A 343 12.29 31.32 -3.34
CA VAL A 343 11.88 32.31 -2.34
C VAL A 343 12.01 31.65 -0.98
N TRP A 344 12.55 32.36 0.01
CA TRP A 344 12.63 31.80 1.37
C TRP A 344 11.27 31.85 2.07
N ILE A 345 10.82 30.72 2.62
CA ILE A 345 9.64 30.64 3.51
C ILE A 345 10.11 30.91 4.94
N LYS A 346 9.94 32.15 5.40
CA LYS A 346 10.26 32.52 6.79
C LYS A 346 9.22 32.02 7.80
N ASP A 347 7.98 31.77 7.35
CA ASP A 347 6.89 31.33 8.22
C ASP A 347 5.90 30.43 7.48
N LEU A 348 6.08 29.12 7.62
CA LEU A 348 5.23 28.12 6.98
C LEU A 348 3.77 28.18 7.47
N SER A 349 3.56 28.51 8.75
CA SER A 349 2.24 28.54 9.36
C SER A 349 1.37 29.64 8.75
N ARG A 350 1.97 30.81 8.53
CA ARG A 350 1.29 31.94 7.89
C ARG A 350 1.08 31.73 6.39
N LEU A 351 1.97 30.99 5.72
CA LEU A 351 1.81 30.63 4.31
C LEU A 351 0.56 29.74 4.11
N LEU A 352 0.34 28.75 4.98
CA LEU A 352 -0.64 27.69 4.79
C LEU A 352 -1.98 27.91 5.51
N SER A 353 -2.01 28.62 6.64
CA SER A 353 -3.23 28.72 7.49
C SER A 353 -4.48 29.18 6.74
N ALA A 354 -4.32 30.17 5.84
CA ALA A 354 -5.41 30.74 5.05
C ALA A 354 -5.97 29.79 3.97
N GLN A 355 -5.26 28.70 3.64
CA GLN A 355 -5.75 27.68 2.71
C GLN A 355 -6.77 26.73 3.39
N LEU A 356 -6.75 26.63 4.72
CA LEU A 356 -7.52 25.63 5.46
C LEU A 356 -8.79 26.17 6.11
N SER A 357 -8.75 27.36 6.72
CA SER A 357 -9.94 27.96 7.31
C SER A 357 -9.83 29.48 7.41
N LYS A 358 -10.98 30.13 7.59
CA LYS A 358 -11.10 31.57 7.85
C LYS A 358 -10.78 31.94 9.31
N ASN A 359 -10.49 30.97 10.17
CA ASN A 359 -10.20 31.20 11.58
C ASN A 359 -8.78 31.74 11.75
N HIS A 360 -8.61 32.75 12.60
CA HIS A 360 -7.36 33.46 12.84
C HIS A 360 -6.42 32.77 13.86
N MET A 361 -6.83 31.64 14.45
CA MET A 361 -5.96 30.90 15.37
C MET A 361 -4.70 30.36 14.67
N LYS A 362 -3.54 30.53 15.32
CA LYS A 362 -2.25 30.04 14.82
C LYS A 362 -2.28 28.51 14.75
N LYS A 363 -2.01 27.98 13.55
CA LYS A 363 -1.86 26.53 13.31
C LYS A 363 -0.39 26.19 13.17
N HIS A 364 0.03 25.06 13.75
CA HIS A 364 1.40 24.56 13.68
C HIS A 364 1.48 23.45 12.64
N PHE A 365 2.25 23.65 11.57
CA PHE A 365 2.35 22.69 10.48
C PHE A 365 3.61 21.83 10.59
N CYS A 366 3.46 20.53 10.33
CA CYS A 366 4.59 19.66 10.06
C CYS A 366 5.17 19.97 8.69
N ASP A 367 6.45 20.36 8.61
CA ASP A 367 7.11 20.68 7.35
C ASP A 367 7.26 19.45 6.41
N ARG A 368 7.13 18.22 6.92
CA ARG A 368 7.19 16.99 6.10
C ARG A 368 5.84 16.65 5.47
N CYS A 369 4.83 16.39 6.30
CA CYS A 369 3.53 15.89 5.85
C CYS A 369 2.47 16.99 5.65
N LEU A 370 2.78 18.24 6.01
CA LEU A 370 1.86 19.38 6.02
C LEU A 370 0.60 19.21 6.88
N HIS A 371 0.55 18.20 7.76
CA HIS A 371 -0.50 18.08 8.78
C HIS A 371 -0.38 19.22 9.80
N TYR A 372 -1.52 19.72 10.28
CA TYR A 372 -1.57 20.86 11.18
C TYR A 372 -2.05 20.46 12.57
N PHE A 373 -1.56 21.17 13.57
CA PHE A 373 -1.90 20.99 14.98
C PHE A 373 -2.25 22.34 15.60
N SER A 374 -3.15 22.33 16.58
CA SER A 374 -3.49 23.55 17.35
C SER A 374 -2.38 23.97 18.32
N PHE A 375 -1.52 23.03 18.72
CA PHE A 375 -0.47 23.24 19.72
C PHE A 375 0.89 22.72 19.23
N MET A 376 1.96 23.45 19.54
CA MET A 376 3.34 23.09 19.16
C MET A 376 3.76 21.73 19.74
N GLU A 377 3.37 21.39 20.96
CA GLU A 377 3.71 20.13 21.62
C GLU A 377 3.18 18.90 20.86
N ARG A 378 1.96 19.01 20.29
CA ARG A 378 1.38 17.93 19.46
C ARG A 378 2.15 17.77 18.16
N LEU A 379 2.59 18.88 17.56
CA LEU A 379 3.49 18.85 16.41
C LEU A 379 4.82 18.16 16.78
N SER A 380 5.44 18.50 17.91
CA SER A 380 6.70 17.88 18.34
C SER A 380 6.57 16.37 18.52
N LYS A 381 5.49 15.89 19.17
CA LYS A 381 5.19 14.46 19.30
C LYS A 381 4.99 13.79 17.94
N HIS A 382 4.22 14.43 17.05
CA HIS A 382 4.04 13.94 15.69
C HIS A 382 5.36 13.91 14.89
N TYR A 383 6.22 14.91 15.06
CA TYR A 383 7.47 15.05 14.30
C TYR A 383 8.44 13.90 14.60
N ALA A 384 8.52 13.46 15.86
CA ALA A 384 9.34 12.30 16.24
C ALA A 384 8.94 11.04 15.45
N ASP A 385 7.65 10.80 15.30
CA ASP A 385 7.14 9.68 14.50
C ASP A 385 7.28 9.94 12.98
N CYS A 386 6.91 11.15 12.51
CA CYS A 386 6.91 11.53 11.10
C CYS A 386 8.33 11.63 10.47
N LYS A 387 9.36 11.89 11.27
CA LYS A 387 10.77 11.80 10.85
C LYS A 387 11.17 10.35 10.58
N ASN A 388 10.68 9.41 11.40
CA ASN A 388 11.11 8.02 11.40
C ASN A 388 10.30 7.14 10.44
N VAL A 389 9.20 7.64 9.87
CA VAL A 389 8.19 6.81 9.20
C VAL A 389 7.79 7.40 7.85
N ASN A 390 8.22 6.73 6.78
CA ASN A 390 7.38 6.48 5.60
C ASN A 390 6.82 5.05 5.58
N ASP A 391 7.16 4.20 6.56
CA ASP A 391 6.64 2.85 6.77
C ASP A 391 6.29 2.66 8.26
N CYS A 392 5.13 2.07 8.55
CA CYS A 392 4.47 1.91 9.86
C CYS A 392 5.37 1.92 11.13
N LYS A 393 4.86 2.53 12.21
CA LYS A 393 5.52 2.50 13.54
C LYS A 393 5.63 1.06 14.05
N VAL A 394 6.83 0.48 14.01
CA VAL A 394 7.14 -0.79 14.66
C VAL A 394 7.16 -0.55 16.18
N ARG A 395 6.22 -1.17 16.89
CA ARG A 395 6.23 -1.23 18.36
C ARG A 395 6.68 -2.63 18.76
N LEU A 396 7.84 -2.73 19.41
CA LEU A 396 8.29 -3.98 20.02
C LEU A 396 7.68 -4.11 21.42
N PRO A 397 7.45 -5.35 21.91
CA PRO A 397 7.08 -5.59 23.30
C PRO A 397 8.17 -5.06 24.23
N ASN A 398 7.77 -4.42 25.33
CA ASN A 398 8.68 -4.06 26.41
C ASN A 398 8.95 -5.28 27.31
N GLU A 399 9.84 -5.16 28.31
CA GLU A 399 10.10 -6.23 29.29
C GLU A 399 8.81 -6.76 29.95
N ASP A 400 7.85 -5.88 30.27
CA ASP A 400 6.53 -6.26 30.82
C ASP A 400 5.62 -7.03 29.83
N GLN A 401 6.02 -7.13 28.56
CA GLN A 401 5.30 -7.76 27.46
C GLN A 401 6.12 -8.89 26.83
N GLU A 402 7.17 -9.35 27.50
CA GLU A 402 8.02 -10.47 27.05
C GLU A 402 7.19 -11.73 26.75
N TYR A 403 6.14 -11.98 27.55
CA TYR A 403 5.26 -13.13 27.37
C TYR A 403 3.92 -12.74 26.75
N LEU A 404 3.57 -13.42 25.66
CA LEU A 404 2.24 -13.36 25.07
C LEU A 404 1.25 -14.08 26.00
N LYS A 405 0.22 -13.35 26.42
CA LYS A 405 -0.89 -13.88 27.22
C LYS A 405 -2.21 -13.58 26.53
N PHE A 406 -3.13 -14.54 26.58
CA PHE A 406 -4.49 -14.33 26.13
C PHE A 406 -5.19 -13.33 27.07
N LYS A 407 -5.75 -12.25 26.52
CA LYS A 407 -6.39 -11.19 27.32
C LYS A 407 -7.91 -11.20 27.20
N ASN A 408 -8.41 -11.44 25.99
CA ASN A 408 -9.84 -11.36 25.69
C ASN A 408 -10.49 -12.73 25.84
N PHE A 409 -10.56 -13.22 27.07
CA PHE A 409 -11.11 -14.56 27.39
C PHE A 409 -12.49 -14.79 26.79
N LYS A 410 -13.35 -13.77 26.71
CA LYS A 410 -14.66 -13.82 26.03
C LYS A 410 -14.62 -14.40 24.61
N ASN A 411 -13.51 -14.26 23.89
CA ASN A 411 -13.37 -14.79 22.53
C ASN A 411 -13.13 -16.31 22.49
N LYS A 412 -12.92 -16.98 23.65
CA LYS A 412 -12.92 -18.44 23.76
C LYS A 412 -14.33 -19.02 23.67
N GLU A 413 -15.34 -18.21 23.96
CA GLU A 413 -16.73 -18.64 23.95
C GLU A 413 -17.24 -18.80 22.52
N LYS A 414 -17.95 -19.91 22.28
CA LYS A 414 -18.56 -20.18 20.99
C LYS A 414 -19.75 -19.24 20.82
N VAL A 415 -19.79 -18.54 19.69
CA VAL A 415 -20.93 -17.67 19.37
C VAL A 415 -22.24 -18.47 19.35
N PRO A 416 -23.31 -17.98 19.99
CA PRO A 416 -24.59 -18.70 20.06
C PRO A 416 -25.24 -18.88 18.69
N PHE A 417 -25.23 -17.84 17.86
CA PHE A 417 -25.84 -17.82 16.54
C PHE A 417 -24.85 -17.34 15.48
N VAL A 418 -24.89 -17.97 14.29
CA VAL A 418 -24.15 -17.55 13.09
C VAL A 418 -25.09 -17.62 11.89
N VAL A 419 -25.03 -16.61 11.02
CA VAL A 419 -25.78 -16.58 9.77
C VAL A 419 -24.82 -16.84 8.61
N TYR A 420 -25.14 -17.81 7.76
CA TYR A 420 -24.48 -18.03 6.48
C TYR A 420 -25.44 -17.59 5.38
N ALA A 421 -25.03 -16.64 4.56
CA ALA A 421 -25.91 -16.01 3.58
C ALA A 421 -25.27 -15.97 2.19
N ASP A 422 -26.14 -15.89 1.19
CA ASP A 422 -25.77 -15.90 -0.22
C ASP A 422 -26.74 -15.08 -1.07
N LEU A 423 -26.24 -14.46 -2.14
CA LEU A 423 -26.97 -13.59 -3.06
C LEU A 423 -26.74 -14.00 -4.52
N GLU A 424 -27.82 -13.99 -5.28
CA GLU A 424 -27.76 -14.14 -6.74
C GLU A 424 -28.24 -12.87 -7.43
N SER A 425 -27.52 -12.46 -8.48
CA SER A 425 -27.82 -11.23 -9.20
C SER A 425 -27.98 -11.46 -10.71
N VAL A 426 -28.87 -10.69 -11.33
CA VAL A 426 -28.97 -10.60 -12.79
C VAL A 426 -28.12 -9.44 -13.33
N LEU A 427 -27.62 -9.62 -14.55
CA LEU A 427 -26.80 -8.63 -15.26
C LEU A 427 -27.66 -7.80 -16.22
N LYS A 428 -27.83 -6.52 -15.93
CA LYS A 428 -28.50 -5.54 -16.81
C LYS A 428 -27.46 -4.74 -17.58
N GLN A 429 -27.49 -4.80 -18.91
CA GLN A 429 -26.57 -4.03 -19.75
C GLN A 429 -26.81 -2.52 -19.59
N MET A 430 -25.73 -1.72 -19.57
CA MET A 430 -25.78 -0.26 -19.52
C MET A 430 -25.11 0.36 -20.75
N ASN A 431 -25.73 1.39 -21.32
CA ASN A 431 -25.24 2.11 -22.50
C ASN A 431 -24.35 3.32 -22.17
N SER A 432 -23.85 3.45 -20.93
CA SER A 432 -23.04 4.58 -20.49
C SER A 432 -21.56 4.20 -20.35
N GLY A 433 -20.69 4.95 -21.05
CA GLY A 433 -19.33 4.59 -21.46
C GLY A 433 -18.26 4.27 -20.41
N ASN A 434 -18.62 4.08 -19.13
CA ASN A 434 -17.67 3.70 -18.07
C ASN A 434 -18.06 2.44 -17.26
N LYS A 435 -19.30 1.92 -17.37
CA LYS A 435 -19.72 0.65 -16.73
C LYS A 435 -20.57 -0.15 -17.71
N TYR A 436 -20.14 -1.35 -18.07
CA TYR A 436 -20.79 -2.19 -19.09
C TYR A 436 -22.03 -2.94 -18.57
N GLN A 437 -22.07 -3.26 -17.28
CA GLN A 437 -23.14 -4.04 -16.64
C GLN A 437 -23.51 -3.46 -15.27
N HIS A 438 -24.82 -3.43 -14.99
CA HIS A 438 -25.41 -3.19 -13.68
C HIS A 438 -25.88 -4.51 -13.10
N HIS A 439 -25.46 -4.82 -11.89
CA HIS A 439 -25.77 -6.06 -11.21
C HIS A 439 -26.96 -5.79 -10.27
N LEU A 440 -28.05 -6.55 -10.41
CA LEU A 440 -29.27 -6.40 -9.62
C LEU A 440 -29.49 -7.68 -8.80
N PRO A 441 -29.48 -7.63 -7.46
CA PRO A 441 -29.86 -8.76 -6.62
C PRO A 441 -31.28 -9.23 -6.95
N THR A 442 -31.47 -10.54 -7.07
CA THR A 442 -32.75 -11.16 -7.43
C THR A 442 -33.12 -12.35 -6.55
N ALA A 443 -32.15 -12.91 -5.84
CA ALA A 443 -32.40 -13.92 -4.83
C ALA A 443 -31.43 -13.78 -3.67
N VAL A 444 -31.91 -14.17 -2.50
CA VAL A 444 -31.14 -14.27 -1.27
C VAL A 444 -31.51 -15.57 -0.56
N GLY A 445 -30.51 -16.26 -0.02
CA GLY A 445 -30.68 -17.41 0.85
C GLY A 445 -29.85 -17.24 2.10
N TYR A 446 -30.37 -17.65 3.24
CA TYR A 446 -29.59 -17.65 4.48
C TYR A 446 -29.92 -18.85 5.37
N TYR A 447 -28.90 -19.31 6.10
CA TYR A 447 -28.97 -20.37 7.09
C TYR A 447 -28.51 -19.83 8.43
N VAL A 448 -29.39 -19.90 9.43
CA VAL A 448 -29.06 -19.63 10.82
C VAL A 448 -28.60 -20.94 11.47
N MET A 449 -27.42 -20.92 12.05
CA MET A 449 -26.87 -22.02 12.84
C MET A 449 -26.84 -21.61 14.31
N CYS A 450 -27.52 -22.38 15.16
CA CYS A 450 -27.44 -22.27 16.61
C CYS A 450 -26.42 -23.28 17.15
N SER A 451 -25.52 -22.84 18.02
CA SER A 451 -24.41 -23.66 18.49
C SER A 451 -24.75 -24.60 19.65
N TYR A 452 -25.87 -24.39 20.33
CA TYR A 452 -26.27 -25.11 21.54
C TYR A 452 -27.64 -25.81 21.43
N ASP A 453 -28.50 -25.40 20.50
CA ASP A 453 -29.79 -26.06 20.23
C ASP A 453 -30.02 -26.16 18.71
N PRO A 454 -29.85 -27.35 18.12
CA PRO A 454 -30.08 -27.55 16.68
C PRO A 454 -31.49 -27.20 16.21
N SER A 455 -32.51 -27.24 17.08
CA SER A 455 -33.90 -26.92 16.72
C SER A 455 -34.11 -25.43 16.43
N LEU A 456 -33.23 -24.56 16.94
CA LEU A 456 -33.21 -23.13 16.63
C LEU A 456 -32.48 -22.81 15.32
N SER A 457 -31.93 -23.82 14.63
CA SER A 457 -31.26 -23.64 13.34
C SER A 457 -32.28 -23.78 12.20
N PHE A 458 -32.25 -22.86 11.23
CA PHE A 458 -33.22 -22.86 10.13
C PHE A 458 -32.66 -22.23 8.86
N TYR A 459 -33.25 -22.58 7.72
CA TYR A 459 -32.94 -22.01 6.41
C TYR A 459 -34.14 -21.26 5.86
N ARG A 460 -33.90 -20.09 5.25
CA ARG A 460 -34.90 -19.37 4.48
C ARG A 460 -34.28 -18.79 3.22
N SER A 461 -35.11 -18.60 2.20
CA SER A 461 -34.69 -17.98 0.95
C SER A 461 -35.84 -17.27 0.27
N TYR A 462 -35.51 -16.25 -0.51
CA TYR A 462 -36.47 -15.45 -1.25
C TYR A 462 -35.94 -15.11 -2.64
N ARG A 463 -36.86 -15.04 -3.62
CA ARG A 463 -36.58 -14.62 -5.00
C ARG A 463 -37.56 -13.54 -5.41
N GLY A 464 -37.05 -12.36 -5.76
CA GLY A 464 -37.87 -11.19 -6.11
C GLY A 464 -37.01 -9.93 -6.22
N GLU A 465 -37.60 -8.88 -6.79
CA GLU A 465 -36.93 -7.58 -6.95
C GLU A 465 -36.64 -6.90 -5.59
N ASP A 466 -37.47 -7.16 -4.57
CA ASP A 466 -37.34 -6.66 -3.21
C ASP A 466 -36.57 -7.62 -2.29
N CYS A 467 -35.76 -8.54 -2.84
CA CYS A 467 -35.09 -9.57 -2.06
C CYS A 467 -34.17 -9.02 -0.96
N MET A 468 -33.55 -7.86 -1.18
CA MET A 468 -32.72 -7.21 -0.17
C MET A 468 -33.55 -6.63 0.97
N SER A 469 -34.63 -5.90 0.67
CA SER A 469 -35.54 -5.40 1.71
C SER A 469 -36.25 -6.53 2.47
N TRP A 470 -36.53 -7.66 1.81
CA TRP A 470 -36.98 -8.87 2.48
C TRP A 470 -35.93 -9.41 3.46
N PHE A 471 -34.66 -9.51 3.02
CA PHE A 471 -33.56 -9.95 3.87
C PHE A 471 -33.36 -9.04 5.09
N ASP A 472 -33.46 -7.73 4.91
CA ASP A 472 -33.31 -6.76 6.00
C ASP A 472 -34.41 -6.91 7.06
N ARG A 473 -35.67 -7.11 6.65
CA ARG A 473 -36.78 -7.41 7.58
C ARG A 473 -36.54 -8.71 8.34
N GLU A 474 -36.06 -9.74 7.65
CA GLU A 474 -35.75 -11.03 8.26
C GLU A 474 -34.61 -10.92 9.28
N MET A 475 -33.56 -10.17 8.98
CA MET A 475 -32.45 -9.93 9.91
C MET A 475 -32.88 -9.12 11.14
N ASN A 476 -33.74 -8.10 10.96
CA ASN A 476 -34.29 -7.35 12.10
C ASN A 476 -35.16 -8.22 13.00
N GLN A 477 -36.08 -8.99 12.42
CA GLN A 477 -36.92 -9.93 13.20
C GLN A 477 -36.07 -10.98 13.91
N PHE A 478 -35.02 -11.47 13.24
CA PHE A 478 -34.08 -12.40 13.85
C PHE A 478 -33.33 -11.76 15.02
N ALA A 479 -32.89 -10.50 14.90
CA ALA A 479 -32.24 -9.78 15.99
C ALA A 479 -33.15 -9.68 17.23
N GLU A 480 -34.44 -9.37 17.06
CA GLU A 480 -35.42 -9.31 18.17
C GLU A 480 -35.61 -10.68 18.84
N ASN A 481 -35.69 -11.75 18.05
CA ASN A 481 -35.82 -13.11 18.57
C ASN A 481 -34.59 -13.51 19.39
N VAL A 482 -33.39 -13.20 18.87
CA VAL A 482 -32.12 -13.49 19.53
C VAL A 482 -31.96 -12.66 20.81
N GLU A 483 -32.35 -11.39 20.79
CA GLU A 483 -32.34 -10.53 21.98
C GLU A 483 -33.22 -11.09 23.10
N THR A 484 -34.41 -11.58 22.76
CA THR A 484 -35.33 -12.22 23.73
C THR A 484 -34.67 -13.41 24.42
N VAL A 485 -33.86 -14.20 23.69
CA VAL A 485 -33.10 -15.32 24.27
C VAL A 485 -32.09 -14.83 25.30
N PHE A 486 -31.37 -13.74 25.02
CA PHE A 486 -30.41 -13.16 25.97
C PHE A 486 -31.06 -12.46 27.18
N LEU A 487 -32.30 -11.99 27.05
CA LEU A 487 -33.05 -11.37 28.14
C LEU A 487 -33.68 -12.39 29.11
N CYS A 488 -33.68 -13.68 28.75
CA CYS A 488 -34.25 -14.77 29.55
C CYS A 488 -33.17 -15.79 29.97
N PRO A 489 -32.16 -15.38 30.77
CA PRO A 489 -31.07 -16.26 31.15
C PRO A 489 -31.55 -17.39 32.08
N PHE A 490 -31.05 -18.60 31.87
CA PHE A 490 -31.28 -19.71 32.78
C PHE A 490 -30.43 -19.59 34.06
N ASP A 491 -31.04 -19.95 35.19
CA ASP A 491 -30.34 -20.12 36.45
C ASP A 491 -29.36 -21.30 36.39
N ILE A 492 -28.31 -21.20 37.21
CA ILE A 492 -27.31 -22.26 37.33
C ILE A 492 -27.93 -23.55 37.88
N LYS A 493 -27.60 -24.69 37.27
CA LYS A 493 -27.92 -26.03 37.78
C LYS A 493 -26.63 -26.81 37.99
N LEU A 494 -26.34 -27.11 39.25
CA LEU A 494 -25.22 -27.98 39.64
C LEU A 494 -25.72 -29.38 39.93
N THR A 495 -24.91 -30.39 39.61
CA THR A 495 -25.08 -31.73 40.16
C THR A 495 -24.55 -31.78 41.60
N PRO A 496 -25.00 -32.74 42.44
CA PRO A 496 -24.46 -32.90 43.79
C PRO A 496 -22.94 -33.06 43.83
N THR A 497 -22.35 -33.70 42.81
CA THR A 497 -20.89 -33.81 42.66
C THR A 497 -20.24 -32.46 42.39
N GLN A 498 -20.76 -31.66 41.46
CA GLN A 498 -20.23 -30.32 41.17
C GLN A 498 -20.37 -29.38 42.37
N GLU A 499 -21.44 -29.54 43.13
CA GLU A 499 -21.70 -28.74 44.33
C GLU A 499 -20.77 -29.13 45.48
N THR A 500 -20.43 -30.40 45.63
CA THR A 500 -19.42 -30.87 46.60
C THR A 500 -18.00 -30.50 46.18
N ASP A 501 -17.64 -30.61 44.91
CA ASP A 501 -16.35 -30.15 44.36
C ASP A 501 -16.15 -28.64 44.58
N PHE A 502 -17.24 -27.87 44.51
CA PHE A 502 -17.22 -26.46 44.85
C PHE A 502 -17.25 -26.22 46.37
N ASN A 503 -17.97 -26.99 47.20
CA ASN A 503 -18.19 -26.61 48.61
C ASN A 503 -17.32 -27.34 49.67
N ASN A 504 -16.55 -28.37 49.32
CA ASN A 504 -15.84 -29.17 50.33
C ASN A 504 -14.56 -28.50 50.88
N ASN A 505 -14.59 -28.20 52.18
CA ASN A 505 -13.42 -28.16 53.05
C ASN A 505 -13.78 -28.83 54.40
N ASN A 506 -12.95 -29.74 54.89
CA ASN A 506 -13.17 -30.54 56.10
C ASN A 506 -13.30 -29.69 57.38
N ASN A 507 -14.15 -30.18 58.29
CA ASN A 507 -14.37 -29.79 59.69
C ASN A 507 -13.16 -29.17 60.42
N ASN A 508 -13.39 -28.07 61.16
CA ASN A 508 -13.58 -28.14 62.61
C ASN A 508 -13.94 -26.76 63.22
N ASN A 509 -15.07 -26.74 63.94
CA ASN A 509 -15.42 -25.89 65.10
C ASN A 509 -14.82 -24.48 65.19
N ASN A 510 -15.66 -23.44 64.99
CA ASN A 510 -16.29 -22.73 66.11
C ASN A 510 -17.11 -21.51 65.63
N ASN A 511 -18.22 -21.28 66.33
CA ASN A 511 -19.09 -20.11 66.27
C ASN A 511 -18.32 -18.79 66.08
N CYS A 512 -18.47 -18.12 64.93
CA CYS A 512 -18.40 -16.67 64.86
C CYS A 512 -19.09 -16.12 63.61
N LEU A 513 -19.91 -15.10 63.84
CA LEU A 513 -20.66 -14.29 62.88
C LEU A 513 -19.67 -13.43 62.06
N TYR A 514 -19.02 -14.00 61.04
CA TYR A 514 -18.39 -13.34 59.87
C TYR A 514 -17.75 -14.45 59.01
N SER A 515 -18.58 -15.27 58.35
CA SER A 515 -18.16 -16.49 57.67
C SER A 515 -18.09 -16.32 56.15
N LEU A 516 -16.91 -16.05 55.57
CA LEU A 516 -16.70 -16.16 54.12
C LEU A 516 -15.25 -16.53 53.78
N GLN A 517 -14.94 -17.83 53.80
CA GLN A 517 -14.12 -18.49 52.77
C GLN A 517 -14.08 -20.00 53.04
N LYS A 518 -15.10 -20.70 52.51
CA LYS A 518 -15.04 -22.15 52.33
C LYS A 518 -14.09 -22.40 51.14
N ILE A 519 -12.91 -22.96 51.41
CA ILE A 519 -11.93 -23.27 50.36
C ILE A 519 -12.51 -24.41 49.53
N THR A 520 -12.87 -24.09 48.29
CA THR A 520 -13.32 -25.04 47.27
C THR A 520 -12.11 -25.85 46.75
N GLN A 521 -12.29 -27.12 46.36
CA GLN A 521 -11.18 -27.93 45.79
C GLN A 521 -10.66 -27.40 44.45
N ALA A 522 -11.44 -26.58 43.74
CA ALA A 522 -11.00 -25.98 42.49
C ALA A 522 -9.74 -25.14 42.73
N THR A 523 -8.60 -25.65 42.25
CA THR A 523 -7.28 -25.03 42.44
C THR A 523 -7.02 -23.94 41.41
N HIS A 524 -7.67 -24.01 40.24
CA HIS A 524 -7.48 -23.11 39.11
C HIS A 524 -8.81 -22.57 38.58
N CYS A 525 -8.79 -21.34 38.08
CA CYS A 525 -9.91 -20.74 37.37
C CYS A 525 -10.03 -21.35 35.98
N HIS A 526 -11.21 -21.82 35.58
CA HIS A 526 -11.39 -22.46 34.28
C HIS A 526 -11.28 -21.48 33.07
N ILE A 527 -11.42 -20.16 33.31
CA ILE A 527 -11.38 -19.13 32.26
C ILE A 527 -9.94 -18.73 31.92
N CYS A 528 -9.18 -18.30 32.94
CA CYS A 528 -7.81 -17.82 32.78
C CYS A 528 -6.75 -18.89 33.07
N GLU A 529 -7.17 -20.06 33.55
CA GLU A 529 -6.32 -21.23 33.85
C GLU A 529 -5.24 -20.94 34.92
N GLN A 530 -5.37 -19.83 35.65
CA GLN A 530 -4.45 -19.47 36.74
C GLN A 530 -4.92 -20.03 38.08
N PRO A 531 -3.99 -20.35 38.99
CA PRO A 531 -4.33 -20.82 40.33
C PRO A 531 -5.03 -19.70 41.13
N PHE A 532 -5.99 -20.09 41.97
CA PHE A 532 -6.61 -19.17 42.91
C PHE A 532 -5.67 -18.83 44.06
N LYS A 533 -5.57 -17.55 44.41
CA LYS A 533 -4.88 -17.08 45.60
C LYS A 533 -5.78 -17.17 46.84
N PRO A 534 -5.21 -17.14 48.06
CA PRO A 534 -6.01 -17.16 49.29
C PRO A 534 -7.07 -16.06 49.36
N ASP A 535 -6.78 -14.87 48.83
CA ASP A 535 -7.69 -13.71 48.91
C ASP A 535 -8.68 -13.63 47.72
N ASP A 536 -8.60 -14.56 46.76
CA ASP A 536 -9.46 -14.52 45.58
C ASP A 536 -10.90 -14.96 45.91
N VAL A 537 -11.86 -14.17 45.44
CA VAL A 537 -13.29 -14.53 45.49
C VAL A 537 -13.59 -15.51 44.36
N LYS A 538 -13.81 -16.78 44.73
CA LYS A 538 -14.23 -17.84 43.82
C LYS A 538 -15.73 -17.74 43.54
N VAL A 539 -16.10 -17.69 42.27
CA VAL A 539 -17.50 -17.66 41.81
C VAL A 539 -17.78 -18.85 40.88
N ARG A 540 -19.07 -19.14 40.71
CA ARG A 540 -19.56 -20.19 39.81
C ARG A 540 -19.90 -19.54 38.47
N ASP A 541 -19.26 -20.01 37.40
CA ASP A 541 -19.57 -19.60 36.03
C ASP A 541 -20.44 -20.66 35.36
N HIS A 542 -21.41 -20.21 34.57
CA HIS A 542 -22.33 -21.07 33.85
C HIS A 542 -22.76 -20.44 32.53
N ASN A 543 -23.29 -21.28 31.64
CA ASN A 543 -23.90 -20.87 30.39
C ASN A 543 -25.36 -20.44 30.64
N HIS A 544 -25.70 -19.21 30.29
CA HIS A 544 -27.05 -18.67 30.50
C HIS A 544 -28.07 -19.13 29.46
N LEU A 545 -27.63 -19.77 28.36
CA LEU A 545 -28.47 -20.10 27.21
C LEU A 545 -28.97 -21.55 27.20
N ILE A 546 -28.44 -22.42 28.07
CA ILE A 546 -28.86 -23.82 28.17
C ILE A 546 -29.46 -24.15 29.55
N PRO A 547 -30.54 -24.95 29.61
CA PRO A 547 -31.25 -25.25 30.85
C PRO A 547 -30.64 -26.39 31.66
N GLU A 548 -29.75 -27.19 31.06
CA GLU A 548 -29.14 -28.38 31.67
C GLU A 548 -27.65 -28.42 31.39
N ASN A 549 -26.88 -29.06 32.28
CA ASN A 549 -25.41 -29.15 32.20
C ASN A 549 -24.75 -27.77 31.95
N ASN A 550 -25.32 -26.73 32.56
CA ASN A 550 -24.96 -25.35 32.25
C ASN A 550 -23.79 -24.82 33.08
N TYR A 551 -23.41 -25.49 34.17
CA TYR A 551 -22.22 -25.14 34.95
C TYR A 551 -20.92 -25.40 34.16
N ARG A 552 -20.06 -24.38 34.05
CA ARG A 552 -18.78 -24.43 33.33
C ARG A 552 -17.60 -24.68 34.25
N GLY A 553 -17.61 -24.07 35.44
CA GLY A 553 -16.57 -24.28 36.44
C GLY A 553 -16.39 -23.11 37.40
N ALA A 554 -15.42 -23.26 38.31
CA ALA A 554 -15.02 -22.18 39.20
C ALA A 554 -14.25 -21.10 38.43
N ALA A 555 -14.51 -19.83 38.74
CA ALA A 555 -13.84 -18.70 38.12
C ALA A 555 -13.45 -17.63 39.15
N HIS A 556 -12.44 -16.81 38.81
CA HIS A 556 -12.24 -15.55 39.53
C HIS A 556 -13.45 -14.65 39.27
N ASN A 557 -13.90 -13.90 40.29
CA ASN A 557 -14.99 -12.94 40.11
C ASN A 557 -14.75 -11.98 38.94
N SER A 558 -13.52 -11.46 38.81
CA SER A 558 -13.13 -10.58 37.70
C SER A 558 -13.12 -11.28 36.34
N CYS A 559 -12.74 -12.56 36.27
CA CYS A 559 -12.80 -13.32 35.02
C CYS A 559 -14.25 -13.57 34.60
N ASN A 560 -15.10 -14.00 35.53
CA ASN A 560 -16.53 -14.27 35.32
C ASN A 560 -17.27 -13.03 34.78
N ILE A 561 -17.10 -11.87 35.42
CA ILE A 561 -17.74 -10.62 34.99
C ILE A 561 -17.34 -10.23 33.54
N ASN A 562 -16.13 -10.62 33.10
CA ASN A 562 -15.61 -10.30 31.77
C ASN A 562 -15.83 -11.42 30.74
N TYR A 563 -16.34 -12.57 31.16
CA TYR A 563 -16.61 -13.73 30.31
C TYR A 563 -18.12 -13.80 30.06
N LYS A 564 -18.57 -12.97 29.13
CA LYS A 564 -20.00 -12.79 28.82
C LYS A 564 -20.32 -13.32 27.44
N ASP A 565 -21.51 -13.91 27.33
CA ASP A 565 -22.08 -14.37 26.07
C ASP A 565 -22.06 -13.26 25.01
N GLY A 566 -21.55 -13.59 23.83
CA GLY A 566 -21.40 -12.66 22.72
C GLY A 566 -22.73 -12.29 22.08
N VAL A 567 -23.09 -11.00 22.15
CA VAL A 567 -24.29 -10.40 21.52
C VAL A 567 -24.07 -10.01 20.05
N VAL A 568 -22.89 -10.32 19.51
CA VAL A 568 -22.54 -10.06 18.12
C VAL A 568 -22.80 -11.33 17.31
N VAL A 569 -23.68 -11.24 16.33
CA VAL A 569 -24.02 -12.33 15.42
C VAL A 569 -23.19 -12.20 14.13
N PRO A 570 -22.28 -13.14 13.84
CA PRO A 570 -21.54 -13.12 12.58
C PRO A 570 -22.44 -13.46 11.39
N VAL A 571 -22.32 -12.70 10.31
CA VAL A 571 -23.01 -12.92 9.03
C VAL A 571 -21.97 -13.15 7.93
N ILE A 572 -21.92 -14.39 7.44
CA ILE A 572 -20.87 -14.88 6.54
C ILE A 572 -21.46 -15.02 5.13
N PHE A 573 -20.90 -14.24 4.19
CA PHE A 573 -21.19 -14.36 2.76
C PHE A 573 -20.04 -15.04 2.01
N HIS A 574 -20.35 -15.95 1.10
CA HIS A 574 -19.36 -16.47 0.18
C HIS A 574 -19.00 -15.34 -0.82
N ASN A 575 -17.72 -15.03 -1.06
CA ASN A 575 -17.24 -13.95 -1.97
C ASN A 575 -17.51 -12.46 -1.60
N ARG A 576 -17.80 -12.15 -0.34
CA ARG A 576 -18.11 -10.79 0.16
C ARG A 576 -17.23 -9.65 -0.37
N SER A 577 -15.90 -9.79 -0.30
CA SER A 577 -14.95 -8.68 -0.53
C SER A 577 -14.85 -8.19 -1.98
N GLY A 578 -15.44 -8.92 -2.93
CA GLY A 578 -15.35 -8.59 -4.36
C GLY A 578 -16.64 -8.13 -5.01
N TYR A 579 -17.80 -8.42 -4.41
CA TYR A 579 -19.08 -8.32 -5.11
C TYR A 579 -20.27 -7.99 -4.18
N ASP A 580 -20.65 -8.90 -3.28
CA ASP A 580 -21.91 -8.83 -2.52
C ASP A 580 -21.98 -7.68 -1.52
N ALA A 581 -20.83 -7.26 -0.98
CA ALA A 581 -20.77 -6.22 0.06
C ALA A 581 -21.41 -4.89 -0.37
N ASN A 582 -21.39 -4.54 -1.67
CA ASN A 582 -21.93 -3.27 -2.14
C ASN A 582 -23.46 -3.23 -2.06
N PHE A 583 -24.16 -4.29 -2.48
CA PHE A 583 -25.62 -4.37 -2.39
C PHE A 583 -26.09 -4.44 -0.94
N ILE A 584 -25.35 -5.19 -0.13
CA ILE A 584 -25.67 -5.37 1.28
C ILE A 584 -25.49 -4.04 2.03
N LEU A 585 -24.38 -3.31 1.80
CA LEU A 585 -24.14 -2.05 2.49
C LEU A 585 -25.12 -0.95 2.10
N GLU A 586 -25.48 -0.83 0.83
CA GLU A 586 -26.43 0.18 0.39
C GLU A 586 -27.80 -0.04 1.03
N ASN A 587 -28.30 -1.27 1.06
CA ASN A 587 -29.62 -1.55 1.64
C ASN A 587 -29.58 -1.57 3.19
N ILE A 588 -28.64 -2.28 3.82
CA ILE A 588 -28.52 -2.34 5.30
C ILE A 588 -28.24 -0.96 5.92
N ALA A 589 -27.49 -0.09 5.24
CA ALA A 589 -27.23 1.25 5.77
C ALA A 589 -28.46 2.17 5.69
N ASN A 590 -29.34 1.99 4.70
CA ASN A 590 -30.49 2.86 4.46
C ASN A 590 -31.79 2.34 5.07
N ASP A 591 -32.02 1.03 5.04
CA ASP A 591 -33.32 0.41 5.38
C ASP A 591 -33.40 -0.04 6.85
N ILE A 592 -32.25 -0.31 7.48
CA ILE A 592 -32.17 -0.68 8.89
C ILE A 592 -31.68 0.54 9.69
N PRO A 593 -32.38 1.01 10.73
CA PRO A 593 -31.87 2.06 11.62
C PRO A 593 -30.58 1.63 12.33
N GLY A 594 -29.70 2.59 12.60
CA GLY A 594 -28.50 2.39 13.40
C GLY A 594 -27.18 2.41 12.64
N ARG A 595 -26.11 2.54 13.42
CA ARG A 595 -24.78 2.87 12.92
C ARG A 595 -24.12 1.69 12.21
N VAL A 596 -23.53 1.96 11.05
CA VAL A 596 -22.63 1.05 10.36
C VAL A 596 -21.17 1.42 10.63
N ASP A 597 -20.40 0.45 11.12
CA ASP A 597 -18.94 0.55 11.25
C ASP A 597 -18.27 -0.19 10.11
N LEU A 598 -17.26 0.43 9.48
CA LEU A 598 -16.61 -0.08 8.28
C LEU A 598 -15.12 -0.27 8.50
N LEU A 599 -14.58 -1.39 8.02
CA LEU A 599 -13.14 -1.63 7.90
C LEU A 599 -12.74 -1.63 6.41
N PRO A 600 -12.42 -0.47 5.81
CA PRO A 600 -12.19 -0.35 4.36
C PRO A 600 -10.77 -0.75 3.94
N ILE A 601 -10.65 -1.36 2.74
CA ILE A 601 -9.38 -1.46 1.99
C ILE A 601 -9.26 -0.27 1.02
N THR A 602 -10.35 0.03 0.31
CA THR A 602 -10.47 1.18 -0.60
C THR A 602 -11.87 1.79 -0.46
N LYS A 603 -12.18 2.84 -1.22
CA LYS A 603 -13.55 3.38 -1.29
C LYS A 603 -14.59 2.39 -1.84
N GLU A 604 -14.16 1.32 -2.51
CA GLU A 604 -15.04 0.35 -3.18
C GLU A 604 -14.85 -1.08 -2.65
N LYS A 605 -13.94 -1.29 -1.68
CA LYS A 605 -13.62 -2.61 -1.13
C LYS A 605 -13.51 -2.54 0.38
N TYR A 606 -14.21 -3.42 1.07
CA TYR A 606 -14.29 -3.48 2.53
C TYR A 606 -13.82 -4.86 3.01
N ILE A 607 -13.04 -4.88 4.09
CA ILE A 607 -12.62 -6.12 4.78
C ILE A 607 -13.82 -6.69 5.53
N SER A 608 -14.48 -5.85 6.33
CA SER A 608 -15.68 -6.14 7.10
C SER A 608 -16.48 -4.88 7.38
N PHE A 609 -17.73 -5.06 7.80
CA PHE A 609 -18.55 -4.01 8.36
C PHE A 609 -19.33 -4.57 9.55
N THR A 610 -19.86 -3.71 10.40
CA THR A 610 -20.69 -4.11 11.54
C THR A 610 -21.91 -3.21 11.56
N LYS A 611 -23.09 -3.82 11.57
CA LYS A 611 -24.35 -3.11 11.74
C LYS A 611 -24.73 -3.15 13.22
N ASN A 612 -24.72 -1.98 13.84
CA ASN A 612 -25.26 -1.78 15.17
C ASN A 612 -26.73 -1.36 15.02
N LEU A 613 -27.61 -2.05 15.73
CA LEU A 613 -29.04 -1.72 15.78
C LEU A 613 -29.26 -0.78 16.97
N ASP A 614 -29.89 0.37 16.74
CA ASP A 614 -30.03 1.40 17.80
C ASP A 614 -30.99 0.96 18.93
N GLN A 615 -31.87 -0.01 18.66
CA GLN A 615 -32.93 -0.45 19.57
C GLN A 615 -32.70 -1.84 20.17
N ASN A 616 -31.67 -2.57 19.72
CA ASN A 616 -31.45 -3.96 20.11
C ASN A 616 -30.04 -4.13 20.68
N LEU A 617 -29.88 -5.04 21.64
CA LEU A 617 -28.58 -5.48 22.16
C LEU A 617 -27.70 -6.12 21.08
N ILE A 618 -28.32 -6.62 20.01
CA ILE A 618 -27.69 -7.40 18.96
C ILE A 618 -27.04 -6.52 17.89
N SER A 619 -25.85 -6.94 17.46
CA SER A 619 -25.17 -6.37 16.29
C SER A 619 -24.78 -7.46 15.31
N PHE A 620 -24.79 -7.15 14.02
CA PHE A 620 -24.39 -8.06 12.95
C PHE A 620 -22.98 -7.72 12.44
N HIS A 621 -22.09 -8.72 12.31
CA HIS A 621 -20.69 -8.54 11.89
C HIS A 621 -20.33 -9.27 10.59
#